data_AF-A0A9D0YXQ9-F1
#
_entry.id   AF-A0A9D0YXQ9-F1
#
_cell.length_a   1.000
_cell.length_b   1.000
_cell.length_c   1.000
_cell.angle_alpha   90.00
_cell.angle_beta   90.00
_cell.angle_gamma   90.00
#
_symmetry.space_group_name_H-M   'P 1'
#
loop_
_entity.id
_entity.type
_entity.pdbx_description
1 polymer ?
#
loop_
_entity_poly.entity_id
_entity_poly.type
_entity_poly.pdbx_seq_one_letter_code
_entity_poly.pdbx_strand_id
1 'polypeptide(L)'
;MKRCWKMLVWAAVLIMPSFLCSCDRQPSQPAATVAESGPVSAGETASAAQTDTASATQTATALCFQAPCIEAPYDYEYRSEDKQIVIRRFQSAGITYFVADVQLTHVAQFQTALSGDCVYGDLEPLSAMAERNGAIFAINADDYGVHKYGTIIRNGRLIRTHDTTRNMLIVDSNGDFSVRVDRKAENPAQLGDQLIAQGVWQTFEFGPELIRDGQAVQFSPDFDVISTKSDRREPRTAIGQIGPLHYAIIVADGRQEGYSIGMTLPELQQIFIGLGVQTA
;
A
#
# COMPACT_ATOMS: atom_id res chain seq x y z
N MET A 1 -18.10 37.55 -9.86
CA MET A 1 -18.81 36.26 -9.69
C MET A 1 -17.90 35.32 -8.91
N LYS A 2 -18.31 34.82 -7.74
CA LYS A 2 -17.49 33.94 -6.89
C LYS A 2 -17.49 32.51 -7.48
N ARG A 3 -16.37 32.03 -8.02
CA ARG A 3 -16.21 30.60 -8.36
C ARG A 3 -15.58 29.89 -7.17
N CYS A 4 -16.40 29.12 -6.47
CA CYS A 4 -15.99 28.28 -5.35
C CYS A 4 -15.57 26.91 -5.90
N TRP A 5 -14.27 26.58 -5.86
CA TRP A 5 -13.75 25.25 -6.22
C TRP A 5 -13.19 24.57 -4.98
N LYS A 6 -13.86 23.49 -4.56
CA LYS A 6 -13.44 22.62 -3.45
C LYS A 6 -12.22 21.80 -3.87
N MET A 7 -11.28 21.60 -2.95
CA MET A 7 -10.23 20.58 -3.08
C MET A 7 -10.83 19.20 -2.84
N LEU A 8 -10.36 18.20 -3.60
CA LEU A 8 -10.68 16.78 -3.40
C LEU A 8 -9.45 16.04 -2.85
N VAL A 9 -9.73 15.04 -2.02
CA VAL A 9 -8.78 14.15 -1.31
C VAL A 9 -9.51 12.77 -1.20
N TRP A 10 -9.15 11.75 -2.02
CA TRP A 10 -9.81 10.40 -2.16
C TRP A 10 -8.94 9.26 -1.61
N ALA A 11 -9.39 8.11 -1.08
CA ALA A 11 -8.61 7.33 -0.08
C ALA A 11 -7.89 5.97 -0.39
N ALA A 12 -6.83 5.65 0.36
CA ALA A 12 -6.24 4.32 0.69
C ALA A 12 -6.27 4.05 2.22
N VAL A 13 -6.34 2.78 2.63
CA VAL A 13 -6.93 2.32 3.92
C VAL A 13 -6.09 1.22 4.57
N LEU A 14 -6.17 0.99 5.89
CA LEU A 14 -5.62 -0.22 6.53
C LEU A 14 -6.59 -0.80 7.58
N ILE A 15 -6.89 -2.11 7.51
CA ILE A 15 -7.87 -2.80 8.38
C ILE A 15 -7.21 -3.98 9.12
N MET A 16 -7.60 -4.23 10.37
CA MET A 16 -7.17 -5.42 11.13
C MET A 16 -8.11 -6.63 10.94
N PRO A 17 -7.59 -7.86 10.82
CA PRO A 17 -8.40 -9.07 10.89
C PRO A 17 -8.87 -9.34 12.33
N SER A 18 -10.19 -9.42 12.54
CA SER A 18 -10.78 -9.74 13.84
C SER A 18 -10.82 -11.25 14.07
N PHE A 19 -9.88 -11.81 14.83
CA PHE A 19 -9.95 -13.21 15.28
C PHE A 19 -10.90 -13.36 16.47
N LEU A 20 -12.08 -13.94 16.23
CA LEU A 20 -12.99 -14.36 17.28
C LEU A 20 -12.46 -15.62 17.99
N CYS A 21 -11.84 -15.43 19.16
CA CYS A 21 -11.55 -16.51 20.08
C CYS A 21 -12.87 -16.97 20.76
N SER A 22 -13.33 -18.18 20.46
CA SER A 22 -14.37 -18.86 21.25
C SER A 22 -13.74 -19.96 22.09
N CYS A 23 -13.73 -19.75 23.40
CA CYS A 23 -13.50 -20.83 24.35
C CYS A 23 -14.75 -21.71 24.50
N ASP A 24 -14.48 -22.97 24.82
CA ASP A 24 -15.13 -23.77 25.88
C ASP A 24 -15.89 -25.05 25.43
N ARG A 25 -15.65 -26.12 26.23
CA ARG A 25 -16.36 -27.41 26.35
C ARG A 25 -16.26 -28.49 25.26
N GLN A 26 -15.36 -29.44 25.52
CA GLN A 26 -15.62 -30.88 25.37
C GLN A 26 -16.88 -31.33 26.14
N PRO A 27 -17.49 -32.47 25.75
CA PRO A 27 -17.48 -33.59 26.68
C PRO A 27 -17.23 -34.99 26.06
N SER A 28 -16.48 -35.81 26.81
CA SER A 28 -16.53 -37.28 26.96
C SER A 28 -16.78 -38.22 25.75
N GLN A 29 -15.79 -39.08 25.48
CA GLN A 29 -16.00 -40.44 24.94
C GLN A 29 -16.58 -41.40 26.01
N PRO A 30 -17.10 -42.57 25.57
CA PRO A 30 -16.73 -43.85 26.19
C PRO A 30 -15.99 -44.80 25.21
N ALA A 31 -15.45 -45.89 25.74
CA ALA A 31 -14.30 -46.62 25.16
C ALA A 31 -14.60 -48.03 24.58
N ALA A 32 -13.54 -48.60 23.96
CA ALA A 32 -13.33 -50.03 23.64
C ALA A 32 -14.16 -50.64 22.48
N THR A 33 -13.76 -51.71 21.78
CA THR A 33 -12.79 -52.79 22.07
C THR A 33 -12.36 -53.52 20.75
N VAL A 34 -11.09 -53.98 20.62
CA VAL A 34 -10.56 -55.30 20.14
C VAL A 34 -11.24 -56.00 18.91
N ALA A 35 -10.57 -56.63 17.91
CA ALA A 35 -9.29 -57.35 17.81
C ALA A 35 -8.71 -57.48 16.35
N GLU A 36 -7.45 -57.96 16.25
CA GLU A 36 -6.88 -59.03 15.38
C GLU A 36 -7.59 -59.52 14.08
N SER A 37 -6.92 -60.07 13.04
CA SER A 37 -5.50 -60.38 12.75
C SER A 37 -5.34 -60.79 11.26
N GLY A 38 -4.11 -60.93 10.73
CA GLY A 38 -3.86 -61.58 9.43
C GLY A 38 -2.51 -61.22 8.76
N PRO A 39 -1.52 -62.13 8.70
CA PRO A 39 -0.17 -61.84 8.20
C PRO A 39 0.11 -62.39 6.79
N VAL A 40 0.98 -61.72 6.02
CA VAL A 40 1.77 -62.36 4.94
C VAL A 40 3.18 -61.76 4.84
N SER A 41 4.18 -62.62 4.65
CA SER A 41 5.60 -62.33 4.37
C SER A 41 5.90 -62.76 2.91
N ALA A 42 7.00 -62.47 2.20
CA ALA A 42 8.27 -61.76 2.46
C ALA A 42 8.92 -61.39 1.10
N GLY A 43 10.04 -60.64 1.12
CA GLY A 43 10.96 -60.47 -0.01
C GLY A 43 10.82 -59.16 -0.79
N GLU A 44 11.88 -58.47 -1.24
CA GLU A 44 13.33 -58.73 -1.14
C GLU A 44 14.14 -57.41 -1.02
N THR A 45 15.43 -57.55 -0.73
CA THR A 45 16.42 -56.49 -0.47
C THR A 45 16.75 -55.59 -1.68
N ALA A 46 17.10 -54.31 -1.45
CA ALA A 46 18.51 -53.87 -1.43
C ALA A 46 18.75 -52.34 -1.37
N SER A 47 19.91 -52.00 -0.77
CA SER A 47 20.75 -50.81 -0.96
C SER A 47 20.36 -49.49 -0.28
N ALA A 48 21.38 -48.87 0.32
CA ALA A 48 21.32 -47.66 1.12
C ALA A 48 21.59 -46.39 0.30
N ALA A 49 21.03 -45.28 0.76
CA ALA A 49 21.60 -43.94 0.59
C ALA A 49 21.21 -43.08 1.81
N GLN A 50 22.16 -42.86 2.72
CA GLN A 50 22.04 -41.79 3.71
C GLN A 50 22.28 -40.46 2.99
N THR A 51 21.28 -39.59 2.99
CA THR A 51 21.45 -38.17 2.65
C THR A 51 21.09 -37.36 3.88
N ASP A 52 22.13 -36.91 4.61
CA ASP A 52 21.99 -35.92 5.67
C ASP A 52 21.40 -34.64 5.08
N THR A 53 20.08 -34.52 5.19
CA THR A 53 19.36 -33.30 4.82
C THR A 53 19.52 -32.34 5.98
N ALA A 54 20.61 -31.57 5.96
CA ALA A 54 20.85 -30.47 6.88
C ALA A 54 19.70 -29.46 6.74
N SER A 55 18.68 -29.60 7.58
CA SER A 55 17.50 -28.75 7.60
C SER A 55 17.91 -27.35 8.02
N ALA A 56 18.18 -26.49 7.04
CA ALA A 56 18.45 -25.09 7.23
C ALA A 56 17.19 -24.42 7.81
N THR A 57 17.10 -24.43 9.14
CA THR A 57 16.08 -23.71 9.88
C THR A 57 16.32 -22.23 9.64
N GLN A 58 15.61 -21.67 8.67
CA GLN A 58 15.51 -20.22 8.54
C GLN A 58 14.77 -19.72 9.77
N THR A 59 15.53 -19.27 10.76
CA THR A 59 15.01 -18.54 11.91
C THR A 59 14.28 -17.33 11.35
N ALA A 60 12.95 -17.34 11.41
CA ALA A 60 12.15 -16.17 11.08
C ALA A 60 12.46 -15.08 12.12
N THR A 61 13.38 -14.17 11.76
CA THR A 61 13.64 -12.96 12.54
C THR A 61 12.33 -12.19 12.60
N ALA A 62 11.73 -12.07 13.78
CA ALA A 62 10.58 -11.21 13.96
C ALA A 62 10.97 -9.80 13.50
N LEU A 63 10.24 -9.26 12.52
CA LEU A 63 10.48 -7.92 11.98
C LEU A 63 10.13 -6.89 13.06
N CYS A 64 11.11 -6.54 13.87
CA CYS A 64 11.02 -5.34 14.71
C CYS A 64 10.93 -4.12 13.78
N PHE A 65 9.99 -3.21 14.07
CA PHE A 65 9.93 -1.91 13.40
C PHE A 65 11.28 -1.18 13.50
N GLN A 66 11.65 -0.57 12.39
CA GLN A 66 12.81 0.27 12.23
C GLN A 66 12.58 1.63 12.93
N ALA A 67 13.64 2.40 13.13
CA ALA A 67 13.49 3.78 13.57
C ALA A 67 12.69 4.58 12.51
N PRO A 68 11.67 5.37 12.90
CA PRO A 68 10.91 6.18 11.96
C PRO A 68 11.79 7.14 11.14
N CYS A 69 11.41 7.40 9.90
CA CYS A 69 12.08 8.31 8.98
C CYS A 69 11.98 9.79 9.36
N ILE A 70 11.24 10.10 10.43
CA ILE A 70 11.05 11.45 10.98
C ILE A 70 11.44 11.48 12.45
N GLU A 71 12.10 12.57 12.87
CA GLU A 71 12.46 12.77 14.27
C GLU A 71 11.24 13.15 15.14
N ALA A 72 11.30 12.77 16.41
CA ALA A 72 10.37 13.19 17.45
C ALA A 72 10.52 14.71 17.78
N PRO A 73 9.54 15.35 18.44
CA PRO A 73 8.24 14.83 18.86
C PRO A 73 7.27 14.61 17.70
N TYR A 74 6.38 13.64 17.86
CA TYR A 74 5.29 13.36 16.92
C TYR A 74 4.00 14.05 17.39
N ASP A 75 3.17 14.49 16.44
CA ASP A 75 1.83 15.02 16.73
C ASP A 75 0.83 13.88 16.97
N TYR A 76 1.03 12.74 16.30
CA TYR A 76 0.23 11.52 16.47
C TYR A 76 1.13 10.28 16.43
N GLU A 77 0.82 9.28 17.25
CA GLU A 77 1.48 7.98 17.28
C GLU A 77 0.45 6.87 17.48
N TYR A 78 0.62 5.77 16.77
CA TYR A 78 -0.09 4.51 16.97
C TYR A 78 0.89 3.35 16.87
N ARG A 79 0.78 2.38 17.78
CA ARG A 79 1.59 1.16 17.75
C ARG A 79 0.79 -0.03 18.23
N SER A 80 1.01 -1.16 17.57
CA SER A 80 0.46 -2.48 17.90
C SER A 80 1.48 -3.56 17.53
N GLU A 81 1.14 -4.83 17.66
CA GLU A 81 2.04 -5.95 17.30
C GLU A 81 2.34 -6.02 15.80
N ASP A 82 1.39 -5.60 14.95
CA ASP A 82 1.41 -5.78 13.51
C ASP A 82 1.77 -4.50 12.73
N LYS A 83 1.63 -3.31 13.32
CA LYS A 83 1.94 -2.02 12.67
C LYS A 83 2.39 -0.92 13.66
N GLN A 84 3.21 0.00 13.14
CA GLN A 84 3.58 1.28 13.75
C GLN A 84 3.29 2.42 12.77
N ILE A 85 2.74 3.52 13.29
CA ILE A 85 2.46 4.74 12.54
C ILE A 85 2.83 5.94 13.42
N VAL A 86 3.67 6.86 12.90
CA VAL A 86 3.91 8.17 13.55
C VAL A 86 3.74 9.29 12.55
N ILE A 87 3.14 10.40 12.98
CA ILE A 87 2.81 11.53 12.11
C ILE A 87 3.34 12.82 12.74
N ARG A 88 3.97 13.66 11.92
CA ARG A 88 4.44 15.00 12.30
C ARG A 88 4.04 16.05 11.27
N ARG A 89 3.59 17.20 11.75
CA ARG A 89 3.29 18.40 10.97
C ARG A 89 4.54 19.26 10.82
N PHE A 90 4.72 19.76 9.60
CA PHE A 90 5.80 20.66 9.21
C PHE A 90 5.18 21.93 8.63
N GLN A 91 5.80 23.08 8.93
CA GLN A 91 5.38 24.37 8.41
C GLN A 91 6.61 25.22 8.12
N SER A 92 6.85 25.54 6.84
CA SER A 92 8.01 26.31 6.39
C SER A 92 7.71 26.99 5.05
N ALA A 93 8.30 28.17 4.81
CA ALA A 93 8.15 28.95 3.57
C ALA A 93 6.68 29.17 3.10
N GLY A 94 5.73 29.21 4.04
CA GLY A 94 4.30 29.35 3.73
C GLY A 94 3.61 28.07 3.25
N ILE A 95 4.27 26.91 3.33
CA ILE A 95 3.72 25.58 3.08
C ILE A 95 3.47 24.89 4.42
N THR A 96 2.30 24.30 4.60
CA THR A 96 2.00 23.35 5.68
C THR A 96 1.82 21.96 5.09
N TYR A 97 2.49 20.97 5.67
CA TYR A 97 2.38 19.57 5.27
C TYR A 97 2.57 18.62 6.45
N PHE A 98 2.18 17.37 6.28
CA PHE A 98 2.32 16.29 7.24
C PHE A 98 3.16 15.19 6.61
N VAL A 99 4.06 14.60 7.39
CA VAL A 99 4.75 13.36 7.04
C VAL A 99 4.26 12.28 8.01
N ALA A 100 3.86 11.15 7.46
CA ALA A 100 3.56 9.94 8.21
C ALA A 100 4.60 8.85 7.86
N ASP A 101 5.23 8.31 8.88
CA ASP A 101 5.98 7.06 8.84
C ASP A 101 4.98 5.91 9.07
N VAL A 102 4.96 4.91 8.20
CA VAL A 102 4.05 3.77 8.27
C VAL A 102 4.83 2.49 8.07
N GLN A 103 4.86 1.65 9.10
CA GLN A 103 5.53 0.37 9.09
C GLN A 103 4.56 -0.77 9.40
N LEU A 104 4.58 -1.81 8.57
CA LEU A 104 3.68 -2.96 8.61
C LEU A 104 4.49 -4.26 8.77
N THR A 105 3.81 -5.33 9.17
CA THR A 105 4.40 -6.68 9.26
C THR A 105 3.90 -7.62 8.15
N HIS A 106 2.80 -7.27 7.47
CA HIS A 106 2.29 -7.99 6.32
C HIS A 106 1.52 -7.07 5.36
N VAL A 107 1.69 -7.26 4.05
CA VAL A 107 0.97 -6.48 3.03
C VAL A 107 -0.57 -6.51 3.15
N ALA A 108 -1.15 -7.57 3.75
CA ALA A 108 -2.59 -7.68 3.97
C ALA A 108 -3.16 -6.54 4.85
N GLN A 109 -2.30 -5.83 5.58
CA GLN A 109 -2.68 -4.63 6.32
C GLN A 109 -2.83 -3.42 5.39
N PHE A 110 -2.00 -3.28 4.34
CA PHE A 110 -2.11 -2.22 3.32
C PHE A 110 -3.36 -2.49 2.47
N GLN A 111 -4.47 -1.84 2.77
CA GLN A 111 -5.73 -2.07 2.09
C GLN A 111 -6.21 -0.86 1.28
N THR A 112 -7.35 -1.05 0.64
CA THR A 112 -8.09 -0.02 -0.07
C THR A 112 -9.58 -0.27 0.14
N ALA A 113 -10.34 0.81 0.27
CA ALA A 113 -11.80 0.78 0.26
C ALA A 113 -12.31 1.60 -0.92
N LEU A 114 -13.49 1.24 -1.44
CA LEU A 114 -14.16 2.01 -2.47
C LEU A 114 -15.23 2.92 -1.86
N SER A 115 -15.47 4.05 -2.51
CA SER A 115 -16.58 4.93 -2.17
C SER A 115 -17.91 4.18 -2.27
N GLY A 116 -18.70 4.21 -1.21
CA GLY A 116 -19.95 3.46 -1.06
C GLY A 116 -19.80 1.94 -1.22
N ASP A 117 -18.59 1.39 -1.06
CA ASP A 117 -18.20 0.01 -1.41
C ASP A 117 -18.48 -0.41 -2.87
N CYS A 118 -18.64 0.58 -3.75
CA CYS A 118 -19.07 0.39 -5.13
C CYS A 118 -17.95 0.62 -6.14
N VAL A 119 -17.86 -0.29 -7.11
CA VAL A 119 -17.12 -0.07 -8.36
C VAL A 119 -17.75 1.11 -9.09
N TYR A 120 -16.98 2.18 -9.30
CA TYR A 120 -17.45 3.50 -9.75
C TYR A 120 -18.48 4.20 -8.83
N GLY A 121 -18.35 4.06 -7.51
CA GLY A 121 -19.13 4.84 -6.55
C GLY A 121 -18.95 6.36 -6.66
N ASP A 122 -19.92 7.11 -6.13
CA ASP A 122 -19.97 8.57 -6.11
C ASP A 122 -18.93 9.20 -5.14
N LEU A 123 -19.09 10.48 -4.77
CA LEU A 123 -18.23 11.15 -3.79
C LEU A 123 -18.62 10.80 -2.34
N GLU A 124 -17.72 10.15 -1.60
CA GLU A 124 -17.81 9.90 -0.15
C GLU A 124 -16.66 10.61 0.58
N PRO A 125 -16.86 11.23 1.76
CA PRO A 125 -15.77 11.80 2.54
C PRO A 125 -14.80 10.71 3.04
N LEU A 126 -13.49 10.97 2.95
CA LEU A 126 -12.45 10.07 3.47
C LEU A 126 -12.67 9.69 4.95
N SER A 127 -13.11 10.62 5.79
CA SER A 127 -13.42 10.32 7.20
C SER A 127 -14.54 9.28 7.36
N ALA A 128 -15.59 9.34 6.54
CA ALA A 128 -16.68 8.36 6.55
C ALA A 128 -16.20 7.00 6.03
N MET A 129 -15.40 6.97 4.96
CA MET A 129 -14.77 5.74 4.47
C MET A 129 -13.87 5.10 5.54
N ALA A 130 -13.04 5.90 6.23
CA ALA A 130 -12.15 5.43 7.29
C ALA A 130 -12.92 4.85 8.48
N GLU A 131 -13.94 5.56 8.97
CA GLU A 131 -14.81 5.10 10.07
C GLU A 131 -15.53 3.80 9.69
N ARG A 132 -16.16 3.75 8.51
CA ARG A 132 -16.89 2.57 7.99
C ARG A 132 -16.01 1.32 7.85
N ASN A 133 -14.71 1.49 7.62
CA ASN A 133 -13.74 0.40 7.46
C ASN A 133 -12.88 0.15 8.72
N GLY A 134 -13.11 0.88 9.82
CA GLY A 134 -12.29 0.75 11.04
C GLY A 134 -10.82 1.11 10.84
N ALA A 135 -10.53 2.04 9.91
CA ALA A 135 -9.17 2.39 9.53
C ALA A 135 -8.45 3.17 10.64
N ILE A 136 -7.29 2.66 11.08
CA ILE A 136 -6.43 3.36 12.05
C ILE A 136 -5.81 4.61 11.44
N PHE A 137 -5.52 4.56 10.14
CA PHE A 137 -4.95 5.62 9.35
C PHE A 137 -5.44 5.46 7.91
N ALA A 138 -5.77 6.59 7.28
CA ALA A 138 -6.21 6.63 5.89
C ALA A 138 -5.76 7.95 5.26
N ILE A 139 -5.19 7.84 4.08
CA ILE A 139 -4.63 8.95 3.27
C ILE A 139 -5.19 8.87 1.87
N ASN A 140 -4.76 9.77 0.99
CA ASN A 140 -5.36 9.93 -0.31
C ASN A 140 -4.65 9.20 -1.48
N ALA A 141 -5.39 8.35 -2.21
CA ALA A 141 -5.05 7.60 -3.42
C ALA A 141 -5.82 8.13 -4.68
N ASP A 142 -6.08 7.25 -5.67
CA ASP A 142 -6.45 7.61 -7.05
C ASP A 142 -7.94 7.97 -7.29
N ASP A 143 -8.19 8.71 -8.39
CA ASP A 143 -9.52 9.19 -8.85
C ASP A 143 -10.42 8.05 -9.40
N TYR A 144 -10.41 6.86 -8.78
CA TYR A 144 -10.96 5.62 -9.33
C TYR A 144 -12.40 5.72 -9.87
N GLY A 145 -13.29 6.44 -9.18
CA GLY A 145 -14.70 6.60 -9.59
C GLY A 145 -14.90 7.57 -10.76
N VAL A 146 -14.13 8.66 -10.79
CA VAL A 146 -14.21 9.72 -11.82
C VAL A 146 -13.48 9.30 -13.10
N HIS A 147 -12.30 8.70 -12.95
CA HIS A 147 -11.43 8.30 -14.03
C HIS A 147 -11.54 6.79 -14.26
N LYS A 148 -12.19 6.41 -15.37
CA LYS A 148 -12.49 5.00 -15.71
C LYS A 148 -11.37 4.30 -16.50
N TYR A 149 -10.15 4.82 -16.44
CA TYR A 149 -8.97 4.32 -17.15
C TYR A 149 -8.07 3.40 -16.30
N GLY A 150 -7.14 2.69 -16.95
CA GLY A 150 -6.09 1.93 -16.27
C GLY A 150 -6.49 0.58 -15.68
N THR A 151 -5.48 -0.10 -15.15
CA THR A 151 -5.57 -1.47 -14.61
C THR A 151 -5.56 -1.41 -13.10
N ILE A 152 -6.68 -1.79 -12.48
CA ILE A 152 -6.94 -1.58 -11.06
C ILE A 152 -7.11 -2.92 -10.35
N ILE A 153 -6.18 -3.21 -9.45
CA ILE A 153 -6.22 -4.29 -8.47
C ILE A 153 -6.42 -3.64 -7.09
N ARG A 154 -7.41 -4.12 -6.35
CA ARG A 154 -7.73 -3.69 -4.97
C ARG A 154 -7.76 -4.93 -4.08
N ASN A 155 -6.89 -4.98 -3.07
CA ASN A 155 -6.78 -6.08 -2.10
C ASN A 155 -6.64 -7.46 -2.79
N GLY A 156 -5.73 -7.57 -3.76
CA GLY A 156 -5.47 -8.79 -4.54
C GLY A 156 -6.52 -9.14 -5.60
N ARG A 157 -7.59 -8.33 -5.76
CA ARG A 157 -8.64 -8.57 -6.76
C ARG A 157 -8.58 -7.56 -7.91
N LEU A 158 -8.50 -8.06 -9.14
CA LEU A 158 -8.67 -7.25 -10.36
C LEU A 158 -10.11 -6.76 -10.46
N ILE A 159 -10.31 -5.45 -10.52
CA ILE A 159 -11.63 -4.81 -10.60
C ILE A 159 -11.81 -3.87 -11.81
N ARG A 160 -10.73 -3.59 -12.55
CA ARG A 160 -10.79 -2.85 -13.83
C ARG A 160 -9.57 -3.14 -14.70
N THR A 161 -9.78 -3.20 -16.01
CA THR A 161 -8.72 -3.17 -17.04
C THR A 161 -9.16 -2.21 -18.14
N HIS A 162 -8.40 -1.15 -18.38
CA HIS A 162 -8.67 -0.14 -19.40
C HIS A 162 -7.35 0.51 -19.83
N ASP A 163 -7.28 1.08 -21.04
CA ASP A 163 -6.10 1.84 -21.47
C ASP A 163 -5.93 3.11 -20.63
N THR A 164 -4.71 3.63 -20.58
CA THR A 164 -4.30 4.74 -19.70
C THR A 164 -2.96 5.30 -20.18
N THR A 165 -2.73 6.58 -19.87
CA THR A 165 -1.44 7.27 -20.05
C THR A 165 -0.83 7.69 -18.72
N ARG A 166 -1.36 7.18 -17.59
CA ARG A 166 -0.85 7.45 -16.25
C ARG A 166 0.25 6.46 -15.87
N ASN A 167 1.14 6.92 -14.99
CA ASN A 167 2.02 6.02 -14.28
C ASN A 167 1.17 5.17 -13.33
N MET A 168 1.45 3.87 -13.29
CA MET A 168 0.83 2.94 -12.34
C MET A 168 1.85 2.58 -11.27
N LEU A 169 1.52 2.90 -10.02
CA LEU A 169 2.18 2.32 -8.86
C LEU A 169 1.62 0.91 -8.66
N ILE A 170 2.50 -0.08 -8.53
CA ILE A 170 2.21 -1.47 -8.19
C ILE A 170 2.70 -1.69 -6.76
N VAL A 171 1.88 -2.34 -5.93
CA VAL A 171 2.27 -2.91 -4.63
C VAL A 171 2.17 -4.43 -4.76
N ASP A 172 3.29 -5.14 -4.64
CA ASP A 172 3.33 -6.61 -4.81
C ASP A 172 2.86 -7.38 -3.56
N SER A 173 2.98 -8.71 -3.57
CA SER A 173 2.64 -9.58 -2.43
C SER A 173 3.53 -9.41 -1.20
N ASN A 174 4.72 -8.83 -1.34
CA ASN A 174 5.64 -8.51 -0.25
C ASN A 174 5.40 -7.09 0.30
N GLY A 175 4.64 -6.27 -0.43
CA GLY A 175 4.44 -4.85 -0.15
C GLY A 175 5.45 -3.94 -0.84
N ASP A 176 6.26 -4.47 -1.75
CA ASP A 176 7.28 -3.72 -2.47
C ASP A 176 6.67 -2.93 -3.64
N PHE A 177 7.20 -1.73 -3.85
CA PHE A 177 6.73 -0.77 -4.84
C PHE A 177 7.49 -0.96 -6.16
N SER A 178 6.75 -0.89 -7.26
CA SER A 178 7.33 -0.65 -8.59
C SER A 178 6.41 0.24 -9.41
N VAL A 179 6.97 1.01 -10.35
CA VAL A 179 6.19 1.97 -11.14
C VAL A 179 6.32 1.68 -12.64
N ARG A 180 5.19 1.56 -13.34
CA ARG A 180 5.14 1.49 -14.81
C ARG A 180 4.74 2.84 -15.40
N VAL A 181 5.60 3.43 -16.22
CA VAL A 181 5.47 4.81 -16.73
C VAL A 181 4.84 4.89 -18.13
N ASP A 182 5.35 4.12 -19.10
CA ASP A 182 4.74 4.02 -20.44
C ASP A 182 4.11 2.63 -20.62
N ARG A 183 2.83 2.63 -20.99
CA ARG A 183 2.02 1.42 -21.23
C ARG A 183 1.16 1.54 -22.48
N LYS A 184 1.44 2.49 -23.38
CA LYS A 184 0.63 2.72 -24.60
C LYS A 184 0.59 1.51 -25.54
N ALA A 185 1.59 0.63 -25.46
CA ALA A 185 1.68 -0.59 -26.26
C ALA A 185 1.23 -1.85 -25.49
N GLU A 186 0.85 -1.74 -24.21
CA GLU A 186 0.39 -2.88 -23.41
C GLU A 186 -1.12 -3.11 -23.61
N ASN A 187 -1.55 -4.38 -23.70
CA ASN A 187 -2.97 -4.72 -23.66
C ASN A 187 -3.45 -4.74 -22.19
N PRO A 188 -4.44 -3.92 -21.79
CA PRO A 188 -4.83 -3.81 -20.39
C PRO A 188 -5.40 -5.09 -19.77
N ALA A 189 -6.06 -5.95 -20.56
CA ALA A 189 -6.60 -7.21 -20.06
C ALA A 189 -5.47 -8.21 -19.79
N GLN A 190 -4.56 -8.40 -20.75
CA GLN A 190 -3.38 -9.26 -20.59
C GLN A 190 -2.46 -8.76 -19.46
N LEU A 191 -2.33 -7.45 -19.28
CA LEU A 191 -1.63 -6.86 -18.15
C LEU A 191 -2.33 -7.20 -16.82
N GLY A 192 -3.65 -7.06 -16.74
CA GLY A 192 -4.43 -7.43 -15.55
C GLY A 192 -4.22 -8.90 -15.15
N ASP A 193 -4.33 -9.80 -16.11
CA ASP A 193 -4.10 -11.25 -15.91
C ASP A 193 -2.64 -11.52 -15.47
N GLN A 194 -1.65 -10.85 -16.07
CA GLN A 194 -0.24 -10.96 -15.69
C GLN A 194 -0.03 -10.53 -14.23
N LEU A 195 -0.54 -9.36 -13.83
CA LEU A 195 -0.32 -8.81 -12.50
C LEU A 195 -1.01 -9.67 -11.42
N ILE A 196 -2.19 -10.23 -11.71
CA ILE A 196 -2.84 -11.21 -10.82
C ILE A 196 -2.02 -12.51 -10.71
N ALA A 197 -1.50 -13.04 -11.82
CA ALA A 197 -0.62 -14.21 -11.80
C ALA A 197 0.71 -13.96 -11.05
N GLN A 198 1.15 -12.71 -10.96
CA GLN A 198 2.30 -12.26 -10.17
C GLN A 198 1.96 -12.00 -8.69
N GLY A 199 0.71 -12.17 -8.25
CA GLY A 199 0.31 -11.95 -6.86
C GLY A 199 0.24 -10.48 -6.44
N VAL A 200 0.10 -9.54 -7.38
CA VAL A 200 0.02 -8.10 -7.09
C VAL A 200 -1.15 -7.81 -6.16
N TRP A 201 -0.88 -7.01 -5.12
CA TRP A 201 -1.84 -6.72 -4.05
C TRP A 201 -2.64 -5.44 -4.30
N GLN A 202 -2.01 -4.38 -4.81
CA GLN A 202 -2.66 -3.12 -5.20
C GLN A 202 -2.07 -2.56 -6.50
N THR A 203 -2.86 -1.86 -7.31
CA THR A 203 -2.35 -0.98 -8.38
C THR A 203 -3.05 0.36 -8.42
N PHE A 204 -2.32 1.47 -8.42
CA PHE A 204 -2.88 2.82 -8.36
C PHE A 204 -2.54 3.63 -9.62
N GLU A 205 -3.56 4.26 -10.21
CA GLU A 205 -3.49 4.91 -11.53
C GLU A 205 -3.59 6.44 -11.39
N PHE A 206 -2.48 7.07 -11.01
CA PHE A 206 -2.39 8.53 -10.85
C PHE A 206 -1.10 9.10 -11.47
N GLY A 207 0.04 8.82 -10.87
CA GLY A 207 1.32 9.42 -11.24
C GLY A 207 1.45 10.93 -10.94
N PRO A 208 2.62 11.52 -11.24
CA PRO A 208 3.78 10.84 -11.80
C PRO A 208 4.54 10.02 -10.76
N GLU A 209 5.48 9.22 -11.26
CA GLU A 209 6.62 8.73 -10.47
C GLU A 209 7.44 9.93 -10.02
N LEU A 210 7.72 10.01 -8.74
CA LEU A 210 8.50 11.06 -8.09
C LEU A 210 9.93 10.58 -7.86
N ILE A 211 10.10 9.36 -7.34
CA ILE A 211 11.41 8.82 -6.92
C ILE A 211 11.64 7.46 -7.57
N ARG A 212 12.85 7.25 -8.08
CA ARG A 212 13.35 5.96 -8.58
C ARG A 212 14.78 5.76 -8.09
N ASP A 213 15.07 4.58 -7.54
CA ASP A 213 16.40 4.20 -7.01
C ASP A 213 16.96 5.24 -6.02
N GLY A 214 16.07 5.84 -5.20
CA GLY A 214 16.41 6.89 -4.25
C GLY A 214 16.69 8.27 -4.87
N GLN A 215 16.46 8.46 -6.16
CA GLN A 215 16.74 9.71 -6.90
C GLN A 215 15.46 10.33 -7.47
N ALA A 216 15.46 11.67 -7.59
CA ALA A 216 14.36 12.40 -8.22
C ALA A 216 14.27 12.10 -9.73
N VAL A 217 13.10 11.60 -10.16
CA VAL A 217 12.79 11.42 -11.58
C VAL A 217 12.72 12.77 -12.28
N GLN A 218 13.35 12.87 -13.46
CA GLN A 218 13.26 14.06 -14.29
C GLN A 218 11.93 14.10 -15.04
N PHE A 219 11.13 15.13 -14.82
CA PHE A 219 9.91 15.35 -15.58
C PHE A 219 10.23 15.90 -16.98
N SER A 220 9.43 15.49 -17.98
CA SER A 220 9.44 16.14 -19.29
C SER A 220 9.11 17.64 -19.16
N PRO A 221 9.69 18.54 -19.97
CA PRO A 221 9.24 19.94 -20.05
C PRO A 221 7.75 20.07 -20.41
N ASP A 222 7.21 19.11 -21.15
CA ASP A 222 5.79 19.02 -21.52
C ASP A 222 4.95 18.24 -20.48
N PHE A 223 5.49 17.98 -19.28
CA PHE A 223 4.78 17.26 -18.23
C PHE A 223 3.59 18.08 -17.70
N ASP A 224 2.39 17.59 -18.00
CA ASP A 224 1.14 18.10 -17.42
C ASP A 224 0.16 16.95 -17.14
N VAL A 225 -0.05 16.64 -15.86
CA VAL A 225 -1.04 15.66 -15.40
C VAL A 225 -2.20 16.40 -14.75
N ILE A 226 -3.39 16.28 -15.35
CA ILE A 226 -4.65 16.88 -14.88
C ILE A 226 -4.53 18.42 -14.74
N SER A 227 -3.89 19.06 -15.72
CA SER A 227 -3.59 20.50 -15.70
C SER A 227 -2.69 20.96 -14.52
N THR A 228 -1.99 20.01 -13.89
CA THR A 228 -0.92 20.28 -12.91
C THR A 228 0.45 19.99 -13.52
N LYS A 229 1.09 21.06 -13.99
CA LYS A 229 2.53 21.10 -14.26
C LYS A 229 3.33 20.80 -13.00
N SER A 230 4.56 20.34 -13.17
CA SER A 230 5.48 20.00 -12.07
C SER A 230 5.85 21.20 -11.18
N ASP A 231 5.96 22.39 -11.77
CA ASP A 231 6.24 23.68 -11.10
C ASP A 231 5.00 24.32 -10.43
N ARG A 232 3.81 23.78 -10.67
CA ARG A 232 2.56 24.33 -10.12
C ARG A 232 2.38 23.88 -8.67
N ARG A 233 2.33 24.87 -7.77
CA ARG A 233 2.01 24.68 -6.34
C ARG A 233 0.57 24.23 -6.18
N GLU A 234 0.40 23.08 -5.53
CA GLU A 234 -0.91 22.50 -5.28
C GLU A 234 -0.94 21.79 -3.92
N PRO A 235 -2.13 21.49 -3.37
CA PRO A 235 -2.25 20.43 -2.38
C PRO A 235 -1.81 19.11 -3.03
N ARG A 236 -1.04 18.29 -2.31
CA ARG A 236 -0.50 17.03 -2.81
C ARG A 236 -0.66 15.95 -1.75
N THR A 237 -1.00 14.74 -2.17
CA THR A 237 -0.74 13.53 -1.38
C THR A 237 0.16 12.63 -2.21
N ALA A 238 1.17 12.04 -1.59
CA ALA A 238 2.02 11.05 -2.20
C ALA A 238 2.48 10.01 -1.17
N ILE A 239 2.82 8.82 -1.66
CA ILE A 239 3.34 7.70 -0.88
C ILE A 239 4.65 7.24 -1.51
N GLY A 240 5.64 6.92 -0.68
CA GLY A 240 6.92 6.40 -1.11
C GLY A 240 7.37 5.27 -0.21
N GLN A 241 8.03 4.26 -0.77
CA GLN A 241 8.63 3.16 -0.03
C GLN A 241 10.06 3.50 0.38
N ILE A 242 10.39 3.31 1.65
CA ILE A 242 11.76 3.38 2.20
C ILE A 242 12.41 2.00 2.16
N GLY A 243 11.66 0.97 2.53
CA GLY A 243 12.06 -0.44 2.48
C GLY A 243 10.86 -1.37 2.56
N PRO A 244 11.05 -2.70 2.60
CA PRO A 244 9.96 -3.67 2.66
C PRO A 244 8.98 -3.34 3.78
N LEU A 245 7.70 -3.15 3.43
CA LEU A 245 6.61 -2.78 4.34
C LEU A 245 6.82 -1.49 5.16
N HIS A 246 7.76 -0.62 4.75
CA HIS A 246 8.10 0.65 5.41
C HIS A 246 7.93 1.81 4.41
N TYR A 247 6.95 2.67 4.66
CA TYR A 247 6.52 3.73 3.77
C TYR A 247 6.56 5.11 4.46
N ALA A 248 6.95 6.13 3.69
CA ALA A 248 6.69 7.53 4.02
C ALA A 248 5.51 8.04 3.21
N ILE A 249 4.61 8.79 3.84
CA ILE A 249 3.47 9.43 3.18
C ILE A 249 3.52 10.92 3.48
N ILE A 250 3.35 11.74 2.44
CA ILE A 250 3.34 13.19 2.55
C ILE A 250 1.96 13.69 2.15
N VAL A 251 1.32 14.48 3.01
CA VAL A 251 0.10 15.24 2.73
C VAL A 251 0.40 16.72 2.87
N ALA A 252 0.51 17.44 1.75
CA ALA A 252 0.70 18.87 1.71
C ALA A 252 -0.63 19.59 1.49
N ASP A 253 -1.01 20.47 2.41
CA ASP A 253 -2.11 21.40 2.21
C ASP A 253 -1.74 22.44 1.16
N GLY A 254 -2.74 23.07 0.54
CA GLY A 254 -2.54 24.13 -0.44
C GLY A 254 -3.82 24.92 -0.69
N ARG A 255 -3.73 26.00 -1.49
CA ARG A 255 -4.86 26.91 -1.82
C ARG A 255 -5.56 27.51 -0.58
N GLN A 256 -4.89 27.55 0.57
CA GLN A 256 -5.42 28.09 1.83
C GLN A 256 -4.61 29.34 2.21
N GLU A 257 -5.16 30.51 1.88
CA GLU A 257 -4.52 31.81 2.13
C GLU A 257 -4.16 31.98 3.62
N GLY A 258 -2.92 32.39 3.90
CA GLY A 258 -2.38 32.52 5.27
C GLY A 258 -2.01 31.20 5.97
N TYR A 259 -2.27 30.03 5.37
CA TYR A 259 -1.99 28.72 5.99
C TYR A 259 -1.08 27.81 5.16
N SER A 260 -1.41 27.56 3.88
CA SER A 260 -0.55 26.82 2.97
C SER A 260 -0.74 27.23 1.51
N ILE A 261 0.37 27.61 0.87
CA ILE A 261 0.43 27.95 -0.56
C ILE A 261 0.46 26.73 -1.50
N GLY A 262 0.67 25.53 -0.95
CA GLY A 262 0.83 24.30 -1.74
C GLY A 262 2.27 24.03 -2.19
N MET A 263 2.49 22.79 -2.62
CA MET A 263 3.80 22.22 -2.92
C MET A 263 3.93 21.89 -4.42
N THR A 264 5.12 22.14 -4.96
CA THR A 264 5.52 21.70 -6.31
C THR A 264 6.00 20.25 -6.28
N LEU A 265 6.03 19.57 -7.42
CA LEU A 265 6.54 18.19 -7.47
C LEU A 265 8.04 18.10 -7.13
N PRO A 266 8.93 19.03 -7.56
CA PRO A 266 10.32 19.02 -7.13
C PRO A 266 10.52 19.20 -5.62
N GLU A 267 9.75 20.06 -4.95
CA GLU A 267 9.82 20.18 -3.48
C GLU A 267 9.40 18.87 -2.78
N LEU A 268 8.36 18.21 -3.30
CA LEU A 268 7.89 16.92 -2.80
C LEU A 268 8.95 15.81 -2.99
N GLN A 269 9.64 15.79 -4.14
CA GLN A 269 10.79 14.90 -4.38
C GLN A 269 11.92 15.13 -3.37
N GLN A 270 12.28 16.39 -3.08
CA GLN A 270 13.35 16.68 -2.12
C GLN A 270 13.02 16.22 -0.70
N ILE A 271 11.74 16.30 -0.28
CA ILE A 271 11.32 15.77 1.03
C ILE A 271 11.48 14.25 1.03
N PHE A 272 11.00 13.53 0.00
CA PHE A 272 11.17 12.08 -0.06
C PHE A 272 12.64 11.62 -0.08
N ILE A 273 13.53 12.32 -0.79
CA ILE A 273 14.97 12.07 -0.75
C ILE A 273 15.51 12.25 0.68
N GLY A 274 15.11 13.32 1.37
CA GLY A 274 15.49 13.55 2.77
C GLY A 274 14.99 12.48 3.76
N LEU A 275 13.89 11.80 3.43
CA LEU A 275 13.33 10.68 4.20
C LEU A 275 13.91 9.31 3.82
N GLY A 276 14.82 9.24 2.83
CA GLY A 276 15.44 7.98 2.39
C GLY A 276 14.55 7.08 1.52
N VAL A 277 13.46 7.61 0.95
CA VAL A 277 12.56 6.87 0.05
C VAL A 277 13.29 6.41 -1.20
N GLN A 278 13.05 5.15 -1.60
CA GLN A 278 13.64 4.49 -2.77
C GLN A 278 12.73 4.53 -4.01
N THR A 279 11.41 4.52 -3.84
CA THR A 279 10.42 4.55 -4.93
C THR A 279 9.14 5.27 -4.49
N ALA A 280 8.64 6.21 -5.30
CA ALA A 280 7.41 6.98 -5.07
C ALA A 280 6.78 7.46 -6.38
#